data_AF-A0A6N9ST03-F1
#
_entry.id   AF-A0A6N9ST03-F1
#
_cell.length_a   1.000
_cell.length_b   1.000
_cell.length_c   1.000
_cell.angle_alpha   90.00
_cell.angle_beta   90.00
_cell.angle_gamma   90.00
#
_symmetry.space_group_name_H-M   'P 1'
#
loop_
_entity.id
_entity.type
_entity.pdbx_description
1 polymer ?
#
loop_
_entity_poly.entity_id
_entity_poly.type
_entity_poly.pdbx_seq_one_letter_code
_entity_poly.pdbx_strand_id
1 'polypeptide(L)'
;MAAVANHRWTISAEVMEYAIPPIRDMLILGRNSPVGCIALRRALELLIKSPYEHIEIPDDLVLSDILVRSALLRRVPKEELIRFVLKDIRPMMGSEEVLHVTLEIKVQVQTRAHEDTQTG
;
A
#
# COMPACT_ATOMS: atom_id res chain seq x y z
N MET A 1 3.82 -24.62 -59.03
CA MET A 1 3.25 -25.10 -57.76
C MET A 1 3.66 -24.14 -56.66
N ALA A 2 2.67 -23.64 -55.90
CA ALA A 2 2.81 -22.62 -54.88
C ALA A 2 3.23 -23.21 -53.53
N ALA A 3 3.89 -22.39 -52.70
CA ALA A 3 3.91 -22.57 -51.25
C ALA A 3 3.77 -21.19 -50.58
N VAL A 4 2.53 -20.77 -50.34
CA VAL A 4 2.23 -19.59 -49.51
C VAL A 4 2.28 -20.06 -48.06
N ALA A 5 3.21 -19.52 -47.28
CA ALA A 5 3.39 -19.86 -45.88
C ALA A 5 2.12 -19.51 -45.07
N ASN A 6 1.38 -20.55 -44.68
CA ASN A 6 0.10 -20.42 -44.01
C ASN A 6 0.35 -20.23 -42.50
N HIS A 7 0.57 -18.99 -42.06
CA HIS A 7 0.69 -18.69 -40.63
C HIS A 7 -0.70 -18.71 -40.00
N ARG A 8 -1.04 -19.79 -39.31
CA ARG A 8 -2.31 -19.94 -38.62
C ARG A 8 -2.20 -19.40 -37.19
N TRP A 9 -2.59 -18.14 -37.01
CA TRP A 9 -2.65 -17.51 -35.70
C TRP A 9 -3.98 -17.85 -35.02
N THR A 10 -3.92 -18.32 -33.78
CA THR A 10 -5.10 -18.51 -32.93
C THR A 10 -4.98 -17.55 -31.77
N ILE A 11 -5.86 -16.56 -31.71
CA ILE A 11 -5.90 -15.56 -30.63
C ILE A 11 -7.13 -15.89 -29.80
N SER A 12 -6.92 -16.26 -28.54
CA SER A 12 -7.96 -16.46 -27.54
C SER A 12 -7.85 -15.33 -26.53
N ALA A 13 -8.95 -14.63 -26.25
CA ALA A 13 -8.99 -13.54 -25.29
C ALA A 13 -10.13 -13.75 -24.29
N GLU A 14 -9.79 -13.66 -23.01
CA GLU A 14 -10.74 -13.62 -21.90
C GLU A 14 -10.90 -12.16 -21.47
N VAL A 15 -12.13 -11.65 -21.58
CA VAL A 15 -12.44 -10.25 -21.27
C VAL A 15 -13.11 -10.20 -19.91
N MET A 16 -12.43 -9.61 -18.94
CA MET A 16 -12.96 -9.37 -17.60
C MET A 16 -13.17 -7.87 -17.38
N GLU A 17 -14.10 -7.51 -16.50
CA GLU A 17 -14.26 -6.13 -16.05
C GLU A 17 -12.97 -5.66 -15.33
N TYR A 18 -12.43 -4.53 -15.77
CA TYR A 18 -11.22 -3.97 -15.17
C TYR A 18 -11.56 -3.34 -13.81
N ALA A 19 -11.38 -4.10 -12.74
CA ALA A 19 -11.48 -3.57 -11.38
C ALA A 19 -10.17 -2.87 -11.01
N ILE A 20 -10.23 -1.53 -10.93
CA ILE A 20 -9.18 -0.72 -10.31
C ILE A 20 -8.93 -1.28 -8.89
N PRO A 21 -7.69 -1.62 -8.51
CA PRO A 21 -7.45 -2.21 -7.20
C PRO A 21 -7.89 -1.23 -6.11
N PRO A 22 -8.74 -1.64 -5.15
CA PRO A 22 -9.13 -0.80 -4.03
C PRO A 22 -7.93 -0.74 -3.07
N ILE A 23 -6.96 0.11 -3.37
CA ILE A 23 -5.83 0.36 -2.47
C ILE A 23 -6.42 1.08 -1.26
N ARG A 24 -6.69 0.32 -0.20
CA ARG A 24 -7.43 0.84 0.95
C ARG A 24 -6.50 1.49 1.95
N ASP A 25 -5.39 0.85 2.29
CA ASP A 25 -4.65 1.28 3.48
C ASP A 25 -3.19 1.59 3.17
N MET A 26 -2.41 0.60 2.74
CA MET A 26 -0.97 0.74 2.56
C MET A 26 -0.42 -0.11 1.41
N LEU A 27 0.55 0.44 0.69
CA LEU A 27 1.43 -0.30 -0.21
C LEU A 27 2.87 -0.22 0.28
N ILE A 28 3.59 -1.32 0.13
CA ILE A 28 5.01 -1.41 0.46
C ILE A 28 5.74 -1.83 -0.81
N LEU A 29 6.75 -1.07 -1.21
CA LEU A 29 7.48 -1.26 -2.45
C LEU A 29 8.88 -1.77 -2.16
N GLY A 30 9.26 -2.81 -2.89
CA GLY A 30 10.62 -3.30 -2.92
C GLY A 30 11.49 -2.39 -3.79
N ARG A 31 12.79 -2.34 -3.48
CA ARG A 31 13.77 -1.50 -4.20
C ARG A 31 13.83 -1.74 -5.69
N ASN A 32 13.59 -2.98 -6.11
CA ASN A 32 13.62 -3.40 -7.49
C ASN A 32 12.20 -3.69 -8.01
N SER A 33 11.16 -3.21 -7.31
CA SER A 33 9.79 -3.45 -7.75
C SER A 33 9.57 -2.97 -9.19
N PRO A 34 8.76 -3.71 -9.99
CA PRO A 34 8.56 -3.42 -11.41
C PRO A 34 7.89 -2.06 -11.66
N VAL A 35 7.25 -1.49 -10.63
CA VAL A 35 6.60 -0.19 -10.66
C VAL A 35 7.12 0.64 -9.50
N GLY A 36 7.99 1.61 -9.80
CA GLY A 36 8.54 2.50 -8.78
C GLY A 36 7.49 3.44 -8.15
N CYS A 37 7.85 4.00 -7.00
CA CYS A 37 6.98 4.85 -6.18
C CYS A 37 6.29 5.99 -6.98
N ILE A 38 7.02 6.67 -7.85
CA ILE A 38 6.49 7.80 -8.64
C ILE A 38 5.31 7.36 -9.53
N ALA A 39 5.43 6.21 -10.20
CA ALA A 39 4.38 5.71 -11.08
C ALA A 39 3.15 5.28 -10.28
N LEU A 40 3.37 4.60 -9.15
CA LEU A 40 2.29 4.12 -8.30
C LEU A 40 1.54 5.26 -7.59
N ARG A 41 2.27 6.30 -7.15
CA ARG A 41 1.69 7.53 -6.61
C ARG A 41 0.79 8.23 -7.62
N ARG A 42 1.27 8.41 -8.86
CA ARG A 42 0.45 9.02 -9.94
C ARG A 42 -0.80 8.20 -10.23
N ALA A 43 -0.69 6.88 -10.27
CA ALA A 43 -1.85 6.02 -10.40
C ALA A 43 -2.83 6.23 -9.24
N LEU A 44 -2.35 6.21 -7.99
CA LEU A 44 -3.18 6.46 -6.81
C LEU A 44 -3.89 7.82 -6.82
N GLU A 45 -3.20 8.88 -7.24
CA GLU A 45 -3.74 10.24 -7.36
C GLU A 45 -4.90 10.33 -8.37
N LEU A 46 -4.84 9.55 -9.45
CA LEU A 46 -5.90 9.49 -10.45
C LEU A 46 -7.09 8.62 -10.02
N LEU A 47 -6.83 7.61 -9.20
CA LEU A 47 -7.79 6.58 -8.84
C LEU A 47 -8.55 6.88 -7.54
N ILE A 48 -7.95 7.66 -6.62
CA ILE A 48 -8.46 7.83 -5.25
C ILE A 48 -8.32 9.30 -4.81
N LYS A 49 -9.41 9.89 -4.32
CA LYS A 49 -9.41 11.29 -3.81
C LYS A 49 -8.70 11.46 -2.45
N SER A 50 -8.34 10.37 -1.79
CA SER A 50 -7.77 10.42 -0.45
C SER A 50 -6.27 10.64 -0.51
N PRO A 51 -5.71 11.53 0.32
CA PRO A 51 -4.28 11.76 0.35
C PRO A 51 -3.54 10.53 0.88
N TYR A 52 -2.39 10.27 0.27
CA TYR A 52 -1.41 9.28 0.70
C TYR A 52 -0.15 10.00 1.14
N GLU A 53 0.43 9.51 2.22
CA GLU A 53 1.77 9.82 2.66
C GLU A 53 2.75 8.84 2.01
N HIS A 54 3.90 9.36 1.59
CA HIS A 54 5.01 8.55 1.11
C HIS A 54 6.14 8.63 2.13
N ILE A 55 6.68 7.47 2.44
CA ILE A 55 7.76 7.30 3.40
C ILE A 55 8.87 6.55 2.69
N GLU A 56 10.02 7.20 2.53
CA GLU A 56 11.22 6.58 2.00
C GLU A 56 11.97 5.84 3.11
N ILE A 57 12.49 4.65 2.80
CA ILE A 57 13.26 3.81 3.71
C ILE A 57 14.65 3.60 3.10
N PRO A 58 15.56 4.59 3.21
CA PRO A 58 16.84 4.59 2.51
C PRO A 58 17.82 3.52 3.02
N ASP A 59 17.65 3.03 4.25
CA ASP A 59 18.62 2.13 4.90
C ASP A 59 18.29 0.64 4.77
N ASP A 60 17.10 0.24 4.29
CA ASP A 60 16.73 -1.18 4.16
C ASP A 60 17.11 -1.72 2.77
N LEU A 61 17.75 -2.89 2.65
CA LEU A 61 18.23 -3.41 1.35
C LEU A 61 17.12 -3.97 0.43
N VAL A 62 15.94 -4.24 0.96
CA VAL A 62 14.84 -4.93 0.26
C VAL A 62 13.72 -3.96 -0.07
N LEU A 63 13.34 -3.13 0.91
CA LEU A 63 12.23 -2.20 0.87
C LEU A 63 12.74 -0.79 0.52
N SER A 64 12.09 -0.10 -0.41
CA SER A 64 12.40 1.31 -0.74
C SER A 64 11.40 2.29 -0.16
N ASP A 65 10.11 2.01 -0.32
CA ASP A 65 9.06 3.00 -0.10
C ASP A 65 7.83 2.38 0.56
N ILE A 66 7.16 3.19 1.38
CA ILE A 66 5.84 2.88 1.94
C ILE A 66 4.90 4.00 1.50
N LEU A 67 3.80 3.63 0.85
CA LEU A 67 2.68 4.51 0.57
C LEU A 67 1.55 4.16 1.55
N VAL A 68 1.13 5.11 2.38
CA VAL A 68 0.07 4.87 3.37
C VAL A 68 -0.97 5.98 3.31
N ARG A 69 -2.25 5.63 3.43
CA ARG A 69 -3.31 6.64 3.52
C ARG A 69 -3.07 7.56 4.72
N SER A 70 -2.99 8.87 4.50
CA SER A 70 -2.66 9.84 5.57
C SER A 70 -3.63 9.81 6.74
N ALA A 71 -4.87 9.35 6.53
CA ALA A 71 -5.86 9.17 7.59
C ALA A 71 -5.46 8.12 8.65
N LEU A 72 -4.65 7.12 8.29
CA LEU A 72 -4.17 6.10 9.24
C LEU A 72 -3.12 6.69 10.19
N LEU A 73 -2.31 7.62 9.70
CA LEU A 73 -1.30 8.32 10.50
C LEU A 73 -1.91 9.25 11.56
N ARG A 74 -3.22 9.55 11.48
CA ARG A 74 -3.95 10.25 12.55
C ARG A 74 -4.25 9.35 13.75
N ARG A 75 -4.20 8.02 13.57
CA ARG A 75 -4.55 7.02 14.60
C ARG A 75 -3.31 6.30 15.12
N VAL A 76 -2.31 6.09 14.28
CA VAL A 76 -1.06 5.40 14.60
C VAL A 76 0.11 6.31 14.24
N PRO A 77 1.07 6.53 15.17
CA PRO A 77 2.27 7.29 14.87
C PRO A 77 3.05 6.70 13.69
N LYS A 78 3.62 7.58 12.86
CA LYS A 78 4.38 7.19 11.67
C LYS A 78 5.52 6.24 12.00
N GLU A 79 6.24 6.50 13.08
CA GLU A 79 7.41 5.74 13.51
C GLU A 79 7.04 4.33 13.99
N GLU A 80 5.89 4.17 14.66
CA GLU A 80 5.37 2.84 15.05
C GLU A 80 4.99 2.03 13.82
N LEU A 81 4.37 2.67 12.85
CA LEU A 81 4.00 2.03 11.60
C LEU A 81 5.23 1.57 10.80
N ILE A 82 6.26 2.40 10.70
CA ILE A 82 7.52 2.03 10.05
C ILE A 82 8.18 0.86 10.78
N ARG A 83 8.21 0.88 12.12
CA ARG A 83 8.74 -0.23 12.92
C ARG A 83 8.01 -1.53 12.65
N PHE A 84 6.68 -1.49 12.63
CA PHE A 84 5.84 -2.65 12.31
C PHE A 84 6.16 -3.20 10.91
N VAL A 85 6.25 -2.34 9.90
CA VAL A 85 6.59 -2.75 8.54
C VAL A 85 7.98 -3.39 8.48
N LEU A 86 9.00 -2.76 9.07
CA LEU A 86 10.38 -3.27 9.03
C LEU A 86 10.56 -4.57 9.82
N LYS A 87 9.84 -4.74 10.92
CA LYS A 87 9.99 -5.90 11.80
C LYS A 87 9.17 -7.08 11.31
N ASP A 88 7.90 -6.85 10.99
CA ASP A 88 6.92 -7.92 10.84
C ASP A 88 6.59 -8.21 9.37
N ILE A 89 6.68 -7.21 8.48
CA ILE A 89 6.32 -7.37 7.06
C ILE A 89 7.55 -7.58 6.18
N ARG A 90 8.60 -6.79 6.38
CA ARG A 90 9.83 -6.84 5.57
C ARG A 90 10.44 -8.25 5.47
N PRO A 91 10.47 -9.11 6.50
CA PRO A 91 11.00 -10.47 6.36
C PRO A 91 10.21 -11.37 5.39
N MET A 92 8.94 -11.01 5.11
CA MET A 92 8.05 -11.74 4.22
C MET A 92 8.08 -11.20 2.78
N MET A 93 8.93 -10.22 2.50
CA MET A 93 8.97 -9.47 1.25
C MET A 93 10.29 -9.67 0.51
N GLY A 94 10.22 -9.82 -0.82
CA GLY A 94 11.34 -9.73 -1.75
C GLY A 94 11.53 -8.34 -2.35
N SER A 95 12.73 -8.04 -2.86
CA SER A 95 13.08 -6.71 -3.41
C SER A 95 12.31 -6.34 -4.69
N GLU A 96 11.81 -7.34 -5.42
CA GLU A 96 11.06 -7.16 -6.68
C GLU A 96 9.55 -7.03 -6.44
N GLU A 97 9.08 -7.12 -5.19
CA GLU A 97 7.65 -7.22 -4.89
C GLU A 97 7.03 -5.85 -4.55
N VAL A 98 5.70 -5.78 -4.74
CA VAL A 98 4.86 -4.72 -4.17
C VAL A 98 3.79 -5.39 -3.33
N LEU A 99 3.82 -5.14 -2.04
CA LEU A 99 2.84 -5.71 -1.12
C LEU A 99 1.69 -4.73 -0.91
N HIS A 100 0.46 -5.22 -1.05
CA HIS A 100 -0.74 -4.52 -0.61
C HIS A 100 -1.12 -4.98 0.79
N VAL A 101 -1.15 -4.05 1.74
CA VAL A 101 -1.44 -4.31 3.14
C VAL A 101 -2.75 -3.62 3.52
N THR A 102 -3.67 -4.39 4.08
CA THR A 102 -4.93 -3.90 4.66
C THR A 102 -4.78 -3.86 6.17
N LEU A 103 -5.17 -2.75 6.81
CA LEU A 103 -4.95 -2.50 8.24
C LEU A 103 -6.28 -2.20 8.94
N GLU A 104 -6.62 -2.99 9.95
CA GLU A 104 -7.75 -2.70 10.85
C GLU A 104 -7.25 -2.06 12.15
N ILE A 105 -7.40 -0.74 12.29
CA ILE A 105 -6.96 0.01 13.48
C ILE A 105 -8.16 0.31 14.38
N LYS A 106 -8.16 -0.24 15.60
CA LYS A 106 -9.16 0.02 16.64
C LYS A 106 -8.56 0.87 17.75
N VAL A 107 -9.14 2.04 18.00
CA VAL A 107 -8.76 2.93 19.11
C VAL A 107 -9.84 2.86 20.18
N GLN A 108 -9.48 2.44 21.38
CA GLN A 108 -10.38 2.45 22.54
C GLN A 108 -10.00 3.61 23.46
N VAL A 109 -10.96 4.50 23.72
CA VAL A 109 -10.79 5.64 24.62
C VAL A 109 -11.67 5.40 25.83
N GLN A 110 -11.10 5.46 27.02
CA GLN A 110 -11.83 5.42 28.29
C GLN A 110 -11.58 6.74 29.02
N THR A 111 -12.64 7.50 29.26
CA THR A 111 -12.57 8.69 30.11
C THR A 111 -13.14 8.36 31.48
N ARG A 112 -12.43 8.74 32.55
CA ARG A 112 -12.99 8.77 33.90
C ARG A 112 -13.46 10.19 34.14
N ALA A 113 -14.77 10.38 34.32
CA ALA A 113 -15.31 11.66 34.76
C ALA A 113 -14.73 11.97 36.15
N HIS A 114 -14.12 13.14 36.28
CA HIS A 114 -13.77 13.71 37.58
C HIS A 114 -15.09 14.14 38.23
N GLU A 115 -15.46 13.52 39.35
CA GLU A 115 -16.50 14.07 40.21
C GLU A 115 -15.92 15.35 40.84
N ASP A 116 -16.48 16.49 40.44
CA ASP A 116 -16.26 17.77 41.10
C ASP A 116 -16.82 17.68 42.52
N THR A 117 -15.98 17.34 43.50
CA THR A 117 -16.30 17.59 44.90
C THR A 117 -16.10 19.08 45.17
N GLN A 118 -17.11 19.88 44.84
CA GLN A 118 -17.35 21.16 45.48
C GLN A 118 -17.73 20.89 46.94
N THR A 119 -16.75 20.87 47.83
CA THR A 119 -17.00 21.04 49.26
C THR A 119 -16.85 22.53 49.57
N GLY A 120 -17.99 23.17 49.85
CA GLY A 120 -18.05 24.50 50.46
C GLY A 120 -17.70 24.50 51.94
#